data_AF-A0A497M922-F1
#
_entry.id   AF-A0A497M922-F1
#
_cell.length_a   1.000
_cell.length_b   1.000
_cell.length_c   1.000
_cell.angle_alpha   90.00
_cell.angle_beta   90.00
_cell.angle_gamma   90.00
#
_symmetry.space_group_name_H-M   'P 1'
#
loop_
_entity.id
_entity.type
_entity.pdbx_description
1 polymer ?
#
loop_
_entity_poly.entity_id
_entity_poly.type
_entity_poly.pdbx_seq_one_letter_code
_entity_poly.pdbx_strand_id
1 'polypeptide(L)' 'MPRKYKCSFCGHEFPQGTGMMYVRNDGTILWFCSSKCRKSALKLHRDSRKLPWTAYYGKEEKGKA' A
#
# COMPACT_ATOMS: atom_id res chain seq x y z
N MET A 1 8.23 -10.66 19.09
CA MET A 1 7.39 -11.04 17.93
C MET A 1 7.51 -9.95 16.86
N PRO A 2 7.69 -10.30 15.58
CA PRO A 2 7.83 -9.31 14.52
C PRO A 2 6.51 -8.54 14.31
N ARG A 3 6.56 -7.20 14.28
CA ARG A 3 5.37 -6.36 14.03
C ARG A 3 4.94 -6.48 12.57
N LYS A 4 3.69 -6.84 12.30
CA LYS A 4 3.17 -6.89 10.93
C LYS A 4 2.95 -5.47 10.40
N TYR A 5 3.34 -5.22 9.14
CA TYR A 5 3.05 -3.96 8.46
C TYR A 5 1.90 -4.14 7.48
N LYS A 6 1.08 -3.10 7.31
CA LYS A 6 -0.02 -3.11 6.35
C LYS A 6 0.36 -2.30 5.12
N CYS A 7 0.16 -2.86 3.93
CA CYS A 7 0.43 -2.14 2.69
C CYS A 7 -0.60 -1.05 2.46
N SER A 8 -0.15 0.19 2.27
CA SER A 8 -1.00 1.36 2.03
C SER A 8 -1.78 1.27 0.71
N PHE A 9 -1.30 0.47 -0.26
CA PHE A 9 -1.96 0.31 -1.56
C PHE A 9 -2.96 -0.83 -1.60
N CYS A 10 -2.52 -2.06 -1.35
CA CYS A 10 -3.36 -3.24 -1.50
C CYS A 10 -4.09 -3.64 -0.21
N GLY A 11 -3.68 -3.12 0.94
CA GLY A 11 -4.31 -3.39 2.24
C GLY A 11 -3.92 -4.72 2.88
N HIS A 12 -3.09 -5.53 2.22
CA HIS A 12 -2.58 -6.77 2.79
C HIS A 12 -1.46 -6.53 3.80
N GLU A 13 -1.44 -7.36 4.84
CA GLU A 13 -0.34 -7.41 5.80
C GLU A 13 0.88 -8.12 5.19
N PHE A 14 2.07 -7.69 5.60
CA PHE A 14 3.33 -8.31 5.20
C PHE A 14 4.32 -8.39 6.37
N PRO A 15 5.22 -9.38 6.38
CA PRO A 15 6.19 -9.59 7.46
C PRO A 15 7.29 -8.52 7.45
N GLN A 16 7.92 -8.32 8.60
CA GLN A 16 9.09 -7.44 8.73
C GLN A 16 10.26 -7.95 7.88
N GLY A 17 11.04 -7.03 7.33
CA GLY A 17 12.15 -7.36 6.44
C GLY A 17 11.75 -7.57 4.97
N THR A 18 10.45 -7.51 4.66
CA THR A 18 9.93 -7.55 3.28
C THR A 18 9.26 -6.23 2.92
N GLY A 19 9.29 -5.86 1.64
CA GLY A 19 8.63 -4.66 1.12
C GLY A 19 9.53 -3.42 1.12
N MET A 20 8.90 -2.25 1.13
CA MET A 20 9.58 -0.95 1.03
C MET A 20 8.78 0.13 1.76
N MET A 21 9.51 0.99 2.46
CA MET A 21 8.98 2.24 3.03
C MET A 21 9.24 3.38 2.04
N TYR A 22 8.21 4.14 1.71
CA TYR A 22 8.30 5.33 0.87
C TYR A 22 7.84 6.54 1.66
N VAL A 23 8.74 7.50 1.85
CA VAL A 23 8.46 8.74 2.58
C VAL A 23 8.20 9.84 1.56
N ARG A 24 7.04 10.48 1.66
CA ARG A 24 6.70 11.66 0.85
C ARG A 24 7.38 12.90 1.40
N ASN A 25 7.52 13.93 0.57
CA ASN A 25 8.05 15.24 0.99
C ASN A 25 7.26 15.87 2.15
N ASP A 26 5.95 15.56 2.25
CA ASP A 26 5.06 16.01 3.31
C ASP A 26 5.25 15.24 4.64
N GLY A 27 6.23 14.33 4.71
CA GLY A 27 6.49 13.47 5.86
C GLY A 27 5.58 12.23 5.97
N THR A 28 4.63 12.05 5.05
CA THR A 28 3.73 10.89 5.05
C THR A 28 4.49 9.61 4.71
N ILE A 29 4.36 8.59 5.57
CA ILE A 29 5.00 7.29 5.38
C ILE A 29 4.03 6.34 4.69
N LEU A 30 4.42 5.80 3.54
CA LEU A 30 3.68 4.80 2.79
C LEU A 30 4.43 3.47 2.80
N TRP A 31 3.74 2.41 3.23
CA TRP A 31 4.29 1.06 3.24
C TRP A 31 3.82 0.29 2.01
N PHE A 32 4.75 -0.31 1.28
CA PHE A 32 4.45 -1.13 0.10
C PHE A 32 4.96 -2.56 0.28
N CYS A 33 4.09 -3.54 0.10
CA CYS A 33 4.48 -4.96 0.15
C CYS A 33 5.35 -5.39 -1.06
N SER A 34 5.20 -4.75 -2.22
CA SER A 34 5.93 -5.15 -3.44
C SER A 34 6.13 -3.99 -4.43
N SER A 35 7.03 -4.21 -5.40
CA SER A 35 7.24 -3.29 -6.53
C SER A 35 5.98 -3.07 -7.38
N LYS A 36 5.06 -4.04 -7.44
CA LYS A 36 3.77 -3.91 -8.14
C LYS A 36 2.92 -2.81 -7.50
N CYS A 37 2.81 -2.84 -6.17
CA CYS A 37 2.04 -1.86 -5.40
C CYS A 37 2.66 -0.46 -5.51
N ARG A 38 3.98 -0.34 -5.38
CA ARG A 38 4.70 0.92 -5.55
C ARG A 38 4.50 1.53 -6.94
N LYS A 39 4.71 0.75 -8.01
CA LYS A 39 4.53 1.24 -9.39
C LYS A 39 3.07 1.64 -9.65
N SER A 40 2.12 0.85 -9.15
CA SER A 40 0.69 1.15 -9.32
C SER A 40 0.29 2.45 -8.63
N ALA A 41 0.79 2.69 -7.41
CA ALA A 41 0.47 3.89 -6.63
C ALA A 41 1.21 5.14 -7.14
N LEU A 42 2.53 5.03 -7.39
CA LEU A 42 3.39 6.20 -7.63
C LEU A 42 3.60 6.53 -9.11
N LYS A 43 3.67 5.53 -10.00
CA LYS A 43 3.95 5.77 -11.44
C LYS A 43 2.67 5.79 -12.27
N LEU A 44 1.78 4.85 -12.00
CA LEU A 44 0.55 4.68 -12.79
C LEU A 44 -0.66 5.40 -12.17
N HIS A 45 -0.50 5.96 -10.97
CA HIS A 45 -1.56 6.66 -10.21
C HIS A 45 -2.90 5.90 -10.20
N ARG A 46 -2.85 4.56 -10.11
CA ARG A 46 -4.04 3.73 -10.10
C ARG A 46 -4.74 3.85 -8.75
N ASP A 47 -6.06 3.97 -8.76
CA ASP A 47 -6.84 3.84 -7.53
C ASP A 47 -6.96 2.36 -7.16
N SER A 48 -6.55 2.02 -5.93
CA SER A 48 -6.73 0.67 -5.36
C SER A 48 -8.20 0.22 -5.40
N ARG A 49 -9.15 1.13 -5.20
CA ARG A 49 -10.59 0.87 -5.22
C ARG A 49 -11.12 0.30 -6.54
N LYS A 50 -10.46 0.61 -7.66
CA LYS A 50 -10.84 0.16 -9.00
C LYS A 50 -10.18 -1.16 -9.38
N LEU A 51 -9.27 -1.69 -8.56
CA LEU A 51 -8.49 -2.89 -8.84
C LEU A 51 -9.02 -4.07 -8.02
N PRO A 52 -9.51 -5.14 -8.67
CA PRO A 52 -10.20 -6.25 -8.01
C PRO A 52 -9.31 -7.07 -7.06
N TRP A 53 -7.99 -7.01 -7.25
CA TRP A 53 -7.02 -7.76 -6.44
C TRP A 53 -6.61 -7.04 -5.15
N THR A 54 -7.16 -5.86 -4.87
CA THR A 54 -6.85 -5.14 -3.62
C THR A 54 -7.95 -5.34 -2.59
N ALA A 55 -7.61 -5.30 -1.31
CA ALA A 55 -8.57 -5.40 -0.21
C ALA A 55 -9.54 -4.19 -0.11
N TYR A 56 -9.31 -3.16 -0.93
CA TYR A 56 -10.11 -1.94 -1.02
C TYR A 56 -11.03 -1.90 -2.24
N TYR A 57 -11.04 -2.96 -3.05
CA TYR A 57 -11.94 -3.03 -4.21
C TYR A 57 -13.39 -2.86 -3.78
N GLY A 58 -14.11 -1.92 -4.43
CA GLY A 58 -15.51 -1.65 -4.14
C GLY A 58 -15.79 -0.98 -2.78
N LYS A 59 -14.77 -0.56 -2.02
CA LYS A 59 -14.95 0.19 -0.76
C LYS A 59 -14.89 1.70 -0.99
N GLU A 60 -15.77 2.44 -0.33
CA GLU A 60 -15.82 3.91 -0.40
C GLU A 60 -14.60 4.55 0.28
N GLU A 61 -14.10 3.95 1.36
CA GLU A 61 -12.99 4.49 2.14
C GLU A 61 -11.63 3.97 1.64
N LYS A 62 -10.65 4.89 1.49
CA LYS A 62 -9.24 4.52 1.29
C LYS A 62 -8.73 4.12 2.68
N GLY A 63 -8.20 2.90 2.83
CA GLY A 63 -7.56 2.53 4.09
C GLY A 63 -6.48 3.56 4.43
N LYS A 64 -6.68 4.31 5.52
CA LYS A 64 -5.70 5.29 6.00
C LYS A 64 -4.36 4.58 6.15
N ALA A 65 -3.34 5.16 5.51
CA ALA A 65 -1.95 4.74 5.63
C ALA A 65 -1.41 5.15 7.01
#